data_AF-A0A2U1UYB7-F1
#
_entry.id   AF-A0A2U1UYB7-F1
#
_cell.length_a   1.000
_cell.length_b   1.000
_cell.length_c   1.000
_cell.angle_alpha   90.00
_cell.angle_beta   90.00
_cell.angle_gamma   90.00
#
_symmetry.space_group_name_H-M   'P 1'
#
loop_
_entity.id
_entity.type
_entity.pdbx_description
1 polymer ?
#
loop_
_entity_poly.entity_id
_entity_poly.type
_entity_poly.pdbx_seq_one_letter_code
_entity_poly.pdbx_strand_id
1 'polypeptide(L)'
;MFVQPVPPPPQVALTFRAGPLSHWEGWLIRTRCADPTCPPNRLVCVEELVEARGEMSVSQMADHMRCGVCRQPVARVALVKSCTAGEVINPVRGPAFF
;
A
#
# COMPACT_ATOMS: atom_id res chain seq x y z
N MET A 1 10.41 32.54 20.50
CA MET A 1 9.54 31.35 20.61
C MET A 1 10.12 30.28 19.72
N PHE A 2 10.76 29.26 20.28
CA PHE A 2 11.35 28.17 19.51
C PHE A 2 10.27 27.12 19.24
N VAL A 3 9.81 27.02 17.99
CA VAL A 3 8.92 25.93 17.56
C VAL A 3 9.78 24.67 17.53
N GLN A 4 9.62 23.79 18.51
CA GLN A 4 10.27 22.48 18.47
C GLN A 4 9.77 21.74 17.23
N PRO A 5 10.65 21.17 16.40
CA PRO A 5 10.22 20.31 15.31
C PRO A 5 9.54 19.09 15.91
N VAL A 6 8.24 18.96 15.66
CA VAL A 6 7.49 17.74 16.00
C VAL A 6 8.17 16.59 15.26
N PRO A 7 8.71 15.58 15.95
CA PRO A 7 9.31 14.44 15.26
C PRO A 7 8.22 13.81 14.38
N PRO A 8 8.55 13.43 13.13
CA PRO A 8 7.59 12.71 12.30
C PRO A 8 7.10 11.49 13.10
N PRO A 9 5.80 11.15 13.01
CA PRO A 9 5.27 9.97 13.68
C PRO A 9 6.18 8.78 13.33
N PRO A 10 6.47 7.88 14.28
CA PRO A 10 7.36 6.75 14.04
C PRO A 10 6.83 6.02 12.82
N GLN A 11 7.54 6.15 11.70
CA GLN A 11 7.32 5.31 10.54
C GLN A 11 7.89 3.96 10.95
N VAL A 12 7.10 3.20 11.71
CA VAL A 12 7.38 1.82 12.01
C VAL A 12 7.36 1.12 10.67
N ALA A 13 8.52 1.04 10.04
CA ALA A 13 8.79 0.18 8.90
C ALA A 13 8.69 -1.24 9.44
N LEU A 14 7.44 -1.70 9.61
CA LEU A 14 7.14 -3.09 9.88
C LEU A 14 7.80 -3.86 8.74
N THR A 15 8.76 -4.68 9.13
CA THR A 15 9.53 -5.57 8.27
C THR A 15 8.62 -6.14 7.20
N PHE A 16 9.03 -6.01 5.93
CA PHE A 16 8.32 -6.52 4.76
C PHE A 16 7.83 -7.95 5.04
N ARG A 17 6.52 -8.12 5.20
CA ARG A 17 5.88 -9.42 5.41
C ARG A 17 5.21 -9.80 4.10
N ALA A 18 5.94 -10.54 3.26
CA ALA A 18 5.40 -11.23 2.09
C ALA A 18 4.52 -12.42 2.52
N GLY A 19 3.44 -12.13 3.26
CA GLY A 19 2.43 -13.10 3.64
C GLY A 19 1.27 -13.17 2.64
N PRO A 20 0.34 -14.11 2.82
CA PRO A 20 -0.93 -14.13 2.10
C PRO A 20 -1.73 -12.85 2.39
N LEU A 21 -2.54 -12.40 1.41
CA LEU A 21 -3.37 -11.22 1.53
C LEU A 21 -4.36 -11.31 2.71
N SER A 22 -4.87 -12.52 2.99
CA SER A 22 -5.79 -12.79 4.09
C SER A 22 -5.24 -12.40 5.47
N HIS A 23 -3.92 -12.38 5.66
CA HIS A 23 -3.32 -11.90 6.91
C HIS A 23 -3.46 -10.38 7.10
N TRP A 24 -3.88 -9.66 6.07
CA TRP A 24 -4.02 -8.21 6.05
C TRP A 24 -5.48 -7.78 5.94
N GLU A 25 -6.43 -8.64 6.33
CA GLU A 25 -7.83 -8.25 6.53
C GLU A 25 -7.96 -7.02 7.45
N GLY A 26 -8.90 -6.14 7.14
CA GLY A 26 -9.02 -4.81 7.75
C GLY A 26 -7.90 -3.80 7.40
N TRP A 27 -7.00 -4.11 6.47
CA TRP A 27 -6.08 -3.13 5.87
C TRP A 27 -6.58 -2.65 4.51
N LEU A 28 -6.05 -1.49 4.09
CA LEU A 28 -6.30 -0.87 2.80
C LEU A 28 -5.03 -0.93 1.95
N ILE A 29 -5.17 -1.06 0.64
CA ILE A 29 -4.07 -1.02 -0.31
C ILE A 29 -4.07 0.35 -0.96
N ARG A 30 -3.00 1.10 -0.72
CA ARG A 30 -2.69 2.35 -1.38
C ARG A 30 -1.74 2.07 -2.53
N THR A 31 -2.12 2.47 -3.74
CA THR A 31 -1.23 2.37 -4.91
C THR A 31 -0.86 3.76 -5.41
N ARG A 32 0.34 3.88 -5.97
CA ARG A 32 0.78 5.06 -6.71
C ARG A 32 1.26 4.64 -8.08
N CYS A 33 0.71 5.26 -9.11
CA CYS A 33 1.15 5.09 -10.48
C CYS A 33 2.63 5.52 -10.64
N ALA A 34 3.33 4.95 -11.61
CA ALA A 34 4.66 5.41 -12.02
C ALA A 34 4.64 6.83 -12.60
N ASP A 35 3.54 7.20 -13.26
CA ASP A 35 3.31 8.54 -13.80
C ASP A 35 2.87 9.51 -12.68
N PRO A 36 3.65 10.56 -12.38
CA PRO A 36 3.31 11.53 -11.36
C PRO A 36 2.15 12.46 -11.73
N THR A 37 1.78 12.54 -13.01
CA THR A 37 0.63 13.32 -13.49
C THR A 37 -0.68 12.54 -13.38
N CYS A 38 -0.59 11.22 -13.21
CA CYS A 38 -1.74 10.37 -12.99
C CYS A 38 -2.31 10.64 -11.58
N PRO A 39 -3.65 10.83 -11.45
CA PRO A 39 -4.25 11.10 -10.15
C PRO A 39 -3.91 9.97 -9.17
N PRO A 40 -3.69 10.30 -7.88
CA PRO A 40 -3.41 9.29 -6.87
C PRO A 40 -4.54 8.26 -6.85
N ASN A 41 -4.19 6.98 -7.00
CA ASN A 41 -5.19 5.92 -7.00
C ASN A 41 -5.91 5.85 -5.66
N ARG A 42 -7.17 5.39 -5.73
CA ARG A 42 -8.01 5.14 -4.57
C ARG A 42 -7.42 4.03 -3.70
N LEU A 43 -7.73 4.13 -2.41
CA LEU A 43 -7.54 3.04 -1.45
C LEU A 43 -8.48 1.90 -1.82
N VAL A 44 -7.96 0.66 -1.84
CA VAL A 44 -8.75 -0.54 -2.11
C VAL A 44 -8.74 -1.41 -0.86
N CYS A 45 -9.89 -1.96 -0.46
CA CYS A 45 -9.95 -2.87 0.68
C CYS A 45 -9.26 -4.19 0.35
N VAL A 46 -8.45 -4.72 1.29
CA VAL A 46 -7.80 -6.02 1.11
C VAL A 46 -8.84 -7.14 0.95
N GLU A 47 -9.93 -7.08 1.73
CA GLU A 47 -11.02 -8.06 1.70
C GLU A 47 -11.66 -8.17 0.32
N GLU A 48 -12.01 -7.03 -0.30
CA GLU A 48 -12.55 -6.99 -1.67
C GLU A 48 -11.59 -7.66 -2.69
N LEU A 49 -10.28 -7.54 -2.46
CA LEU A 49 -9.27 -8.13 -3.31
C LEU A 49 -9.12 -9.65 -3.09
N VAL A 50 -9.23 -10.11 -1.84
CA VAL A 50 -9.27 -11.54 -1.49
C VAL A 50 -10.50 -12.20 -2.11
N GLU A 51 -11.68 -11.59 -1.97
CA GLU A 51 -12.91 -12.11 -2.55
C GLU A 51 -12.85 -12.18 -4.08
N ALA A 52 -12.28 -11.15 -4.73
CA ALA A 52 -12.23 -11.08 -6.19
C ALA A 52 -11.16 -11.99 -6.82
N ARG A 53 -10.06 -12.28 -6.12
CA ARG A 53 -8.90 -12.97 -6.72
C ARG A 53 -8.44 -14.24 -6.00
N GLY A 54 -9.05 -14.57 -4.87
CA GLY A 54 -8.68 -15.72 -4.03
C GLY A 54 -7.39 -15.49 -3.25
N GLU A 55 -6.88 -16.57 -2.66
CA GLU A 55 -5.70 -16.52 -1.80
C GLU A 55 -4.43 -16.30 -2.64
N MET A 56 -3.81 -15.12 -2.51
CA MET A 56 -2.52 -14.79 -3.11
C MET A 56 -1.64 -14.01 -2.14
N SER A 57 -0.33 -14.01 -2.39
CA SER A 57 0.59 -13.22 -1.58
C SER A 57 0.50 -11.72 -1.90
N VAL A 58 0.83 -10.88 -0.92
CA VAL A 58 0.89 -9.42 -1.09
C VAL A 58 1.87 -9.01 -2.19
N SER A 59 2.98 -9.73 -2.35
CA SER A 59 3.94 -9.49 -3.43
C SER A 59 3.35 -9.80 -4.81
N GLN A 60 2.72 -10.98 -4.98
CA GLN A 60 2.05 -11.35 -6.23
C GLN A 60 0.94 -10.36 -6.59
N MET A 61 0.15 -9.93 -5.60
CA MET A 61 -0.84 -8.88 -5.81
C MET A 61 -0.18 -7.60 -6.34
N ALA A 62 0.89 -7.13 -5.69
CA ALA A 62 1.59 -5.91 -6.11
C ALA A 62 2.15 -6.02 -7.54
N ASP A 63 2.63 -7.18 -7.96
CA ASP A 63 3.11 -7.44 -9.32
C ASP A 63 2.00 -7.35 -10.38
N HIS A 64 0.77 -7.71 -10.01
CA HIS A 64 -0.38 -7.66 -10.91
C HIS A 64 -1.17 -6.35 -10.86
N MET A 65 -0.82 -5.42 -9.96
CA MET A 65 -1.53 -4.16 -9.80
C MET A 65 -1.23 -3.19 -10.93
N ARG A 66 -2.31 -2.63 -11.49
CA ARG A 66 -2.25 -1.61 -12.55
C ARG A 66 -3.09 -0.42 -12.11
N CYS A 67 -2.67 0.77 -12.54
CA CYS A 67 -3.45 1.97 -12.30
C CYS A 67 -4.81 1.87 -13.02
N GLY A 68 -5.89 2.19 -12.31
CA GLY A 68 -7.24 2.16 -12.89
C GLY A 68 -7.47 3.19 -13.99
N VAL A 69 -6.67 4.27 -14.01
CA VAL A 69 -6.77 5.37 -14.98
C VAL A 69 -5.93 5.10 -16.22
N CYS A 70 -4.61 5.02 -16.08
CA CYS A 70 -3.69 4.89 -17.22
C CYS A 70 -3.30 3.46 -17.56
N ARG A 71 -3.80 2.45 -16.81
CA ARG A 71 -3.51 1.01 -16.99
C ARG A 71 -2.03 0.60 -16.91
N GLN A 72 -1.14 1.54 -16.61
CA GLN A 72 0.28 1.29 -16.37
C GLN A 72 0.50 0.52 -15.06
N PRO A 73 1.61 -0.24 -14.94
CA PRO A 73 2.01 -0.85 -13.68
C PRO A 73 2.13 0.21 -12.57
N VAL A 74 1.70 -0.15 -11.36
CA VAL A 74 1.88 0.72 -10.20
C VAL A 74 3.35 0.71 -9.79
N ALA A 75 3.93 1.88 -9.52
CA ALA A 75 5.33 1.97 -9.09
C ALA A 75 5.49 1.76 -7.59
N ARG A 76 4.47 2.10 -6.80
CA ARG A 76 4.49 1.91 -5.34
C ARG A 76 3.18 1.32 -4.87
N VAL A 77 3.29 0.35 -3.98
CA VAL A 77 2.16 -0.27 -3.28
C VAL A 77 2.47 -0.20 -1.80
N ALA A 78 1.47 0.15 -0.99
CA ALA A 78 1.58 0.11 0.46
C ALA A 78 0.27 -0.40 1.05
N LEU A 79 0.38 -1.20 2.10
CA LEU A 79 -0.74 -1.54 2.97
C LEU A 79 -0.86 -0.46 4.03
N VAL A 80 -2.05 0.05 4.24
CA VAL A 80 -2.34 1.15 5.15
C VAL A 80 -3.43 0.71 6.10
N LYS A 81 -3.23 0.93 7.40
CA LYS A 81 -4.26 0.78 8.41
C LYS A 81 -4.46 2.10 9.14
N SER A 82 -5.66 2.66 9.04
CA SER A 82 -6.03 3.84 9.82
C SER A 82 -6.28 3.41 11.27
N CYS A 83 -5.70 4.14 12.22
CA CYS A 83 -5.89 3.94 13.64
C CYS A 83 -6.10 5.30 14.32
N THR A 84 -6.54 5.29 15.58
CA THR A 84 -6.84 6.53 16.32
C THR A 84 -5.62 7.43 16.50
N ALA A 85 -4.41 6.87 16.47
CA ALA A 85 -3.14 7.59 16.60
C ALA A 85 -2.54 8.05 15.25
N GLY A 86 -3.18 7.73 14.11
CA GLY A 86 -2.69 8.07 12.77
C GLY A 86 -2.80 6.92 11.77
N GLU A 87 -1.89 6.85 10.81
CA GLU A 87 -1.88 5.80 9.78
C GLU A 87 -0.63 4.92 9.93
N VAL A 88 -0.83 3.60 9.98
CA VAL A 88 0.26 2.63 9.86
C VAL A 88 0.44 2.31 8.40
N ILE A 89 1.62 2.60 7.85
CA ILE A 89 1.95 2.35 6.44
C ILE A 89 3.00 1.26 6.37
N ASN A 90 2.66 0.14 5.75
CA ASN A 90 3.58 -0.94 5.44
C ASN A 90 3.88 -0.97 3.93
N PRO A 91 5.07 -0.54 3.50
CA PRO A 91 5.43 -0.55 2.09
C PRO A 91 5.55 -1.97 1.55
N VAL A 92 4.97 -2.20 0.38
CA VAL A 92 5.06 -3.46 -0.35
C VAL A 92 6.05 -3.27 -1.48
N ARG A 93 7.06 -4.15 -1.57
CA ARG A 93 7.93 -4.21 -2.76
C ARG A 93 7.06 -4.57 -3.96
N GLY A 94 6.91 -3.62 -4.88
CA GLY A 94 6.32 -3.85 -6.19
C GLY A 94 7.39 -4.23 -7.23
N PRO A 95 6.96 -4.55 -8.46
CA PRO A 95 7.84 -5.01 -9.54
C PRO A 95 8.85 -3.95 -10.00
N ALA A 96 8.59 -2.67 -9.70
CA ALA A 96 9.46 -1.54 -10.05
C ALA A 96 10.64 -1.34 -9.07
N PHE A 97 10.80 -2.18 -8.04
CA PHE A 97 11.99 -2.21 -7.18
C PHE A 97 12.99 -3.25 -7.70
N PHE A 98 13.53 -3.00 -8.90
CA PHE A 98 14.76 -3.62 -9.42
C PHE A 98 15.69 -2.52 -9.93
#